data_AF-A0A2N2PUB9-F1
#
_entry.id   AF-A0A2N2PUB9-F1
#
_cell.length_a   1.000
_cell.length_b   1.000
_cell.length_c   1.000
_cell.angle_alpha   90.00
_cell.angle_beta   90.00
_cell.angle_gamma   90.00
#
_symmetry.space_group_name_H-M   'P 1'
#
loop_
_entity.id
_entity.type
_entity.pdbx_description
1 polymer ?
#
loop_
_entity_poly.entity_id
_entity_poly.type
_entity_poly.pdbx_seq_one_letter_code
_entity_poly.pdbx_strand_id
1 'polypeptide(L)'
;MTTRPAILARFPTWSLTTFPANSSSLPQVSNGSFYPVVLPMTCMEGAYHNPRYASLGENVVRLSGRGAVASWSPTGLGVASGHDYLHRGFYDALFNHDVRLLGPATTAGKLMLFTDGRSSDGSLRFGDLLDTYVLLGDPATSIGVPKAQLSITATGPTDLLTQGDPVTYTITYSNASPVRVQGVALTATLPAGLTDLAWQGDLPALVQRPGDPYTWDLAELLPGATGHVTITGRVSWDITAASLPFSAEMSISSRWTESDYSDNRAGPLIATVAPADLYLKQSVEPTGAVRPDQYVTFTLIYIDDGPGAAGGIRLELPLPVALDDVHVSESGPALTARPGATYAWDVAPMRRGDVGRLVLSGRIPAVVDLQTAVWTIAASITTTWVDPDPANNTSDPATLTVSMGDIWEPDDTQAQAQRVTAPLRQQPHTCYPLGDQDWTVFRAEAGATYLIRTANLSGDGDTLLFLRDAGGALLAKNDDFTPGAPWSQIIWNAPESGDYYLMVTSYLSNAGFGYDLEILPLDRTYLPLTVIPGQS
;
A
#
# COMPACT_ATOMS: atom_id res chain seq x y z
N MET A 1 -33.21 -50.54 19.37
CA MET A 1 -32.19 -50.57 18.30
C MET A 1 -32.80 -49.96 17.06
N THR A 2 -32.43 -48.72 16.76
CA THR A 2 -32.92 -47.92 15.63
C THR A 2 -32.13 -48.28 14.38
N THR A 3 -32.65 -49.18 13.56
CA THR A 3 -32.09 -49.48 12.23
C THR A 3 -32.49 -48.36 11.27
N ARG A 4 -31.50 -47.61 10.75
CA ARG A 4 -31.70 -46.59 9.71
C ARG A 4 -31.48 -47.24 8.33
N PRO A 5 -32.47 -47.24 7.41
CA PRO A 5 -32.25 -47.73 6.05
C PRO A 5 -31.41 -46.70 5.27
N ALA A 6 -30.40 -47.15 4.53
CA ALA A 6 -29.53 -46.29 3.71
C ALA A 6 -29.86 -46.45 2.22
N ILE A 7 -29.94 -45.36 1.47
CA ILE A 7 -29.94 -45.38 -0.01
C ILE A 7 -28.51 -45.31 -0.53
N LEU A 8 -28.11 -46.30 -1.33
CA LEU A 8 -26.95 -46.21 -2.22
C LEU A 8 -27.42 -45.74 -3.61
N ALA A 9 -27.02 -44.53 -4.02
CA ALA A 9 -27.23 -44.02 -5.37
C ALA A 9 -25.95 -44.14 -6.22
N ARG A 10 -25.98 -45.12 -7.14
CA ARG A 10 -25.17 -45.36 -8.36
C ARG A 10 -23.65 -45.55 -8.28
N PHE A 11 -23.21 -46.76 -8.63
CA PHE A 11 -22.05 -47.00 -9.50
C PHE A 11 -22.46 -47.92 -10.68
N PRO A 12 -21.85 -47.73 -11.87
CA PRO A 12 -21.96 -48.69 -12.97
C PRO A 12 -21.36 -50.01 -12.49
N THR A 13 -22.03 -51.12 -12.80
CA THR A 13 -21.64 -52.48 -12.38
C THR A 13 -21.67 -52.70 -10.86
N TRP A 14 -22.86 -52.69 -10.27
CA TRP A 14 -23.13 -53.70 -9.24
C TRP A 14 -22.98 -55.05 -9.95
N SER A 15 -21.91 -55.78 -9.66
CA SER A 15 -21.74 -57.11 -10.23
C SER A 15 -23.00 -57.92 -9.92
N LEU A 16 -23.52 -58.58 -10.95
CA LEU A 16 -24.70 -59.44 -10.99
C LEU A 16 -24.67 -60.65 -10.02
N THR A 17 -23.98 -60.56 -8.87
CA THR A 17 -23.62 -61.71 -8.04
C THR A 17 -24.19 -61.70 -6.62
N THR A 18 -24.84 -60.62 -6.15
CA THR A 18 -25.29 -60.56 -4.73
C THR A 18 -26.73 -60.11 -4.49
N PHE A 19 -27.53 -59.79 -5.52
CA PHE A 19 -28.97 -59.58 -5.36
C PHE A 19 -29.75 -60.65 -6.13
N PRO A 20 -30.78 -61.27 -5.51
CA PRO A 20 -31.41 -62.46 -6.06
C PRO A 20 -32.14 -62.15 -7.37
N ALA A 21 -31.70 -62.81 -8.45
CA ALA A 21 -32.37 -62.72 -9.76
C ALA A 21 -33.72 -63.45 -9.78
N ASN A 22 -33.99 -64.27 -8.77
CA ASN A 22 -35.25 -64.98 -8.58
C ASN A 22 -35.42 -65.39 -7.10
N SER A 23 -36.63 -65.82 -6.74
CA SER A 23 -36.99 -66.19 -5.36
C SER A 23 -36.13 -67.32 -4.77
N SER A 24 -35.58 -68.22 -5.60
CA SER A 24 -34.75 -69.34 -5.15
C SER A 24 -33.37 -68.91 -4.62
N SER A 25 -32.91 -67.71 -4.99
CA SER A 25 -31.63 -67.13 -4.54
C SER A 25 -31.75 -66.24 -3.30
N LEU A 26 -32.96 -65.91 -2.85
CA LEU A 26 -33.21 -65.09 -1.66
C LEU A 26 -32.59 -65.61 -0.35
N PRO A 27 -32.53 -66.94 -0.09
CA PRO A 27 -31.88 -67.46 1.12
C PRO A 27 -30.39 -67.15 1.22
N GLN A 28 -29.73 -66.80 0.11
CA GLN A 28 -28.30 -66.47 0.05
C GLN A 28 -28.00 -64.99 0.32
N VAL A 29 -29.04 -64.15 0.49
CA VAL A 29 -28.87 -62.72 0.74
C VAL A 29 -28.20 -62.50 2.10
N SER A 30 -27.12 -61.72 2.10
CA SER A 30 -26.37 -61.35 3.29
C SER A 30 -25.98 -59.88 3.23
N ASN A 31 -26.90 -59.00 3.62
CA ASN A 31 -26.73 -57.55 3.66
C ASN A 31 -26.57 -56.97 5.08
N GLY A 32 -26.48 -57.83 6.10
CA GLY A 32 -26.27 -57.41 7.49
C GLY A 32 -27.33 -56.43 7.98
N SER A 33 -26.91 -55.31 8.59
CA SER A 33 -27.81 -54.25 9.05
C SER A 33 -28.26 -53.24 7.97
N PHE A 34 -27.88 -53.45 6.71
CA PHE A 34 -28.16 -52.51 5.62
C PHE A 34 -29.35 -52.96 4.78
N TYR A 35 -30.53 -52.43 5.08
CA TYR A 35 -31.76 -52.77 4.35
C TYR A 35 -32.05 -51.74 3.23
N PRO A 36 -31.90 -52.10 1.94
CA PRO A 36 -32.16 -51.20 0.83
C PRO A 36 -33.66 -51.05 0.56
N VAL A 37 -34.00 -50.02 -0.21
CA VAL A 37 -35.27 -49.88 -0.92
C VAL A 37 -35.06 -50.41 -2.34
N VAL A 38 -35.84 -51.43 -2.74
CA VAL A 38 -35.72 -52.06 -4.07
C VAL A 38 -36.65 -51.35 -5.05
N LEU A 39 -36.09 -50.95 -6.20
CA LEU A 39 -36.77 -50.21 -7.26
C LEU A 39 -36.64 -50.99 -8.59
N PRO A 40 -37.38 -52.09 -8.79
CA PRO A 40 -37.25 -52.90 -9.99
C PRO A 40 -37.89 -52.21 -11.19
N MET A 41 -37.16 -52.12 -12.31
CA MET A 41 -37.67 -51.64 -13.60
C MET A 41 -38.10 -52.79 -14.51
N THR A 42 -38.74 -53.83 -13.96
CA THR A 42 -39.16 -55.04 -14.71
C THR A 42 -40.67 -55.28 -14.57
N CYS A 43 -41.23 -56.29 -15.23
CA CYS A 43 -42.65 -56.63 -15.11
C CYS A 43 -42.92 -57.54 -13.89
N MET A 44 -44.11 -57.40 -13.30
CA MET A 44 -44.73 -58.36 -12.35
C MET A 44 -43.87 -58.75 -11.13
N GLU A 45 -42.82 -58.00 -10.81
CA GLU A 45 -41.91 -58.31 -9.71
C GLU A 45 -42.64 -58.29 -8.36
N GLY A 46 -43.61 -57.39 -8.22
CA GLY A 46 -44.45 -57.21 -7.04
C GLY A 46 -45.84 -57.82 -7.19
N ALA A 47 -46.06 -58.82 -8.05
CA ALA A 47 -47.36 -59.47 -8.28
C ALA A 47 -47.87 -60.29 -7.07
N TYR A 48 -48.05 -59.65 -5.92
CA TYR A 48 -48.47 -60.24 -4.64
C TYR A 48 -49.84 -60.92 -4.69
N HIS A 49 -50.68 -60.54 -5.66
CA HIS A 49 -52.02 -61.08 -5.83
C HIS A 49 -52.04 -62.46 -6.53
N ASN A 50 -50.91 -62.93 -7.06
CA ASN A 50 -50.85 -64.19 -7.78
C ASN A 50 -50.68 -65.37 -6.80
N PRO A 51 -51.68 -66.27 -6.65
CA PRO A 51 -51.60 -67.36 -5.69
C PRO A 51 -50.68 -68.51 -6.15
N ARG A 52 -50.23 -68.53 -7.41
CA ARG A 52 -49.41 -69.63 -7.95
C ARG A 52 -47.93 -69.51 -7.59
N TYR A 53 -47.44 -68.28 -7.41
CA TYR A 53 -46.03 -68.01 -7.12
C TYR A 53 -45.93 -66.78 -6.22
N ALA A 54 -45.08 -66.86 -5.19
CA ALA A 54 -44.80 -65.72 -4.34
C ALA A 54 -43.93 -64.70 -5.10
N SER A 55 -44.38 -63.44 -5.13
CA SER A 55 -43.67 -62.36 -5.85
C SER A 55 -42.29 -62.10 -5.27
N LEU A 56 -41.33 -61.70 -6.10
CA LEU A 56 -39.96 -61.41 -5.64
C LEU A 56 -39.97 -60.23 -4.65
N GLY A 57 -40.77 -59.21 -4.94
CA GLY A 57 -40.88 -58.00 -4.12
C GLY A 57 -41.47 -58.27 -2.73
N GLU A 58 -42.43 -59.19 -2.63
CA GLU A 58 -42.99 -59.60 -1.34
C GLU A 58 -41.98 -60.43 -0.53
N ASN A 59 -41.30 -61.37 -1.20
CA ASN A 59 -40.36 -62.23 -0.51
C ASN A 59 -39.11 -61.48 -0.03
N VAL A 60 -38.57 -60.52 -0.81
CA VAL A 60 -37.38 -59.77 -0.42
C VAL A 60 -37.62 -58.88 0.80
N VAL A 61 -38.84 -58.38 0.98
CA VAL A 61 -39.24 -57.57 2.15
C VAL A 61 -39.54 -58.44 3.38
N ARG A 62 -39.98 -59.69 3.18
CA ARG A 62 -40.32 -60.62 4.27
C ARG A 62 -39.14 -61.35 4.90
N LEU A 63 -37.95 -61.25 4.32
CA LEU A 63 -36.77 -61.94 4.85
C LEU A 63 -36.41 -61.43 6.25
N SER A 64 -36.28 -62.35 7.21
CA SER A 64 -35.88 -61.99 8.57
C SER A 64 -34.37 -61.74 8.67
N GLY A 65 -33.99 -60.56 9.17
CA GLY A 65 -32.60 -60.17 9.43
C GLY A 65 -31.75 -59.90 8.18
N ARG A 66 -32.38 -59.80 7.00
CA ARG A 66 -31.74 -59.62 5.68
C ARG A 66 -32.80 -59.15 4.67
N GLY A 67 -32.44 -58.98 3.40
CA GLY A 67 -33.41 -58.60 2.35
C GLY A 67 -33.57 -57.08 2.23
N ALA A 68 -34.78 -56.59 2.00
CA ALA A 68 -35.05 -55.16 1.77
C ALA A 68 -35.99 -54.58 2.82
N VAL A 69 -35.87 -53.27 3.10
CA VAL A 69 -36.84 -52.58 3.99
C VAL A 69 -38.16 -52.33 3.26
N ALA A 70 -38.10 -52.20 1.94
CA ALA A 70 -39.24 -52.06 1.06
C ALA A 70 -38.88 -52.42 -0.39
N SER A 71 -39.90 -52.74 -1.19
CA SER A 71 -39.82 -52.90 -2.63
C SER A 71 -40.94 -52.11 -3.29
N TRP A 72 -40.61 -51.11 -4.11
CA TRP A 72 -41.60 -50.34 -4.87
C TRP A 72 -41.70 -50.89 -6.29
N SER A 73 -42.67 -51.79 -6.49
CA SER A 73 -42.64 -52.76 -7.58
C SER A 73 -43.93 -52.78 -8.40
N PRO A 74 -43.86 -53.11 -9.70
CA PRO A 74 -45.04 -53.33 -10.51
C PRO A 74 -45.67 -54.69 -10.23
N THR A 75 -46.98 -54.68 -10.09
CA THR A 75 -47.84 -55.87 -10.00
C THR A 75 -48.21 -56.44 -11.37
N GLY A 76 -48.09 -55.62 -12.43
CA GLY A 76 -48.50 -55.94 -13.80
C GLY A 76 -47.36 -55.86 -14.82
N LEU A 77 -47.73 -55.89 -16.11
CA LEU A 77 -46.80 -55.58 -17.18
C LEU A 77 -46.43 -54.09 -17.11
N GLY A 78 -45.21 -53.77 -17.51
CA GLY A 78 -44.74 -52.39 -17.56
C GLY A 78 -43.65 -52.21 -18.61
N VAL A 79 -43.42 -50.96 -18.99
CA VAL A 79 -42.39 -50.58 -19.97
C VAL A 79 -41.35 -49.69 -19.32
N ALA A 80 -40.08 -49.90 -19.68
CA ALA A 80 -38.95 -49.20 -19.07
C ALA A 80 -39.09 -47.66 -19.15
N SER A 81 -39.66 -47.14 -20.25
CA SER A 81 -39.91 -45.70 -20.42
C SER A 81 -40.88 -45.12 -19.38
N GLY A 82 -41.89 -45.88 -18.96
CA GLY A 82 -42.82 -45.45 -17.92
C GLY A 82 -42.20 -45.57 -16.52
N HIS A 83 -41.41 -46.63 -16.29
CA HIS A 83 -40.66 -46.80 -15.04
C HIS A 83 -39.62 -45.68 -14.82
N ASP A 84 -39.06 -45.13 -15.89
CA ASP A 84 -38.10 -44.02 -15.82
C ASP A 84 -38.71 -42.78 -15.15
N TYR A 85 -39.92 -42.36 -15.53
CA TYR A 85 -40.61 -41.23 -14.87
C TYR A 85 -40.87 -41.49 -13.39
N LEU A 86 -41.35 -42.70 -13.06
CA LEU A 86 -41.61 -43.11 -11.68
C LEU A 86 -40.34 -42.99 -10.82
N HIS A 87 -39.22 -43.54 -11.31
CA HIS A 87 -37.97 -43.55 -10.56
C HIS A 87 -37.33 -42.17 -10.52
N ARG A 88 -37.42 -41.36 -11.58
CA ARG A 88 -36.94 -39.97 -11.57
C ARG A 88 -37.66 -39.15 -10.50
N GLY A 89 -38.98 -39.24 -10.40
CA GLY A 89 -39.74 -38.49 -9.39
C GLY A 89 -39.44 -38.99 -7.98
N PHE A 90 -39.22 -40.29 -7.81
CA PHE A 90 -38.75 -40.85 -6.54
C PHE A 90 -37.37 -40.29 -6.16
N TYR A 91 -36.38 -40.34 -7.07
CA TYR A 91 -35.03 -39.84 -6.78
C TYR A 91 -35.00 -38.33 -6.57
N ASP A 92 -35.73 -37.57 -7.36
CA ASP A 92 -35.84 -36.12 -7.25
C ASP A 92 -36.42 -35.71 -5.89
N ALA A 93 -37.49 -36.38 -5.45
CA ALA A 93 -38.07 -36.18 -4.12
C ALA A 93 -37.02 -36.37 -3.00
N LEU A 94 -36.19 -37.40 -3.10
CA LEU A 94 -35.18 -37.71 -2.08
C LEU A 94 -33.99 -36.74 -2.12
N PHE A 95 -33.40 -36.52 -3.29
CA PHE A 95 -32.10 -35.86 -3.42
C PHE A 95 -32.22 -34.35 -3.58
N ASN A 96 -33.34 -33.85 -4.13
CA ASN A 96 -33.52 -32.43 -4.42
C ASN A 96 -34.59 -31.77 -3.52
N HIS A 97 -35.54 -32.54 -2.98
CA HIS A 97 -36.64 -32.01 -2.17
C HIS A 97 -36.67 -32.48 -0.71
N ASP A 98 -35.62 -33.17 -0.25
CA ASP A 98 -35.47 -33.67 1.13
C ASP A 98 -36.70 -34.48 1.63
N VAL A 99 -37.44 -35.15 0.73
CA VAL A 99 -38.51 -36.07 1.13
C VAL A 99 -37.86 -37.28 1.78
N ARG A 100 -38.21 -37.58 3.04
CA ARG A 100 -37.55 -38.65 3.81
C ARG A 100 -38.46 -39.82 4.15
N LEU A 101 -39.73 -39.81 3.77
CA LEU A 101 -40.65 -40.94 4.01
C LEU A 101 -40.89 -41.70 2.71
N LEU A 102 -40.92 -43.04 2.78
CA LEU A 102 -41.11 -43.89 1.59
C LEU A 102 -42.42 -43.60 0.86
N GLY A 103 -43.53 -43.50 1.58
CA GLY A 103 -44.84 -43.23 0.99
C GLY A 103 -44.82 -41.95 0.13
N PRO A 104 -44.55 -40.78 0.72
CA PRO A 104 -44.40 -39.53 -0.03
C PRO A 104 -43.41 -39.60 -1.20
N ALA A 105 -42.27 -40.27 -1.06
CA ALA A 105 -41.31 -40.42 -2.17
C ALA A 105 -41.89 -41.25 -3.34
N THR A 106 -42.60 -42.34 -3.05
CA THR A 106 -43.30 -43.13 -4.11
C THR A 106 -44.45 -42.34 -4.74
N THR A 107 -45.16 -41.52 -3.96
CA THR A 107 -46.19 -40.61 -4.48
C THR A 107 -45.60 -39.57 -5.43
N ALA A 108 -44.44 -39.01 -5.10
CA ALA A 108 -43.75 -38.06 -5.99
C ALA A 108 -43.35 -38.72 -7.33
N GLY A 109 -42.90 -39.98 -7.29
CA GLY A 109 -42.68 -40.78 -8.50
C GLY A 109 -43.94 -40.93 -9.35
N LYS A 110 -45.07 -41.31 -8.75
CA LYS A 110 -46.37 -41.39 -9.44
C LYS A 110 -46.82 -40.03 -9.98
N LEU A 111 -46.60 -38.95 -9.24
CA LEU A 111 -46.93 -37.60 -9.67
C LEU A 111 -46.15 -37.20 -10.92
N MET A 112 -44.83 -37.45 -10.94
CA MET A 112 -44.01 -37.18 -12.13
C MET A 112 -44.48 -37.98 -13.35
N LEU A 113 -44.86 -39.25 -13.18
CA LEU A 113 -45.45 -40.02 -14.28
C LEU A 113 -46.76 -39.40 -14.78
N PHE A 114 -47.63 -38.96 -13.87
CA PHE A 114 -48.92 -38.36 -14.21
C PHE A 114 -48.79 -37.01 -14.94
N THR A 115 -47.81 -36.19 -14.55
CA THR A 115 -47.58 -34.87 -15.14
C THR A 115 -46.78 -34.95 -16.43
N ASP A 116 -45.68 -35.71 -16.43
CA ASP A 116 -44.65 -35.64 -17.48
C ASP A 116 -44.67 -36.85 -18.42
N GLY A 117 -45.33 -37.94 -18.02
CA GLY A 117 -45.51 -39.15 -18.83
C GLY A 117 -46.65 -39.08 -19.85
N ARG A 118 -47.12 -37.87 -20.17
CA ARG A 118 -48.24 -37.63 -21.10
C ARG A 118 -47.79 -37.66 -22.56
N SER A 119 -48.66 -38.18 -23.41
CA SER A 119 -48.53 -38.08 -24.87
C SER A 119 -48.74 -36.63 -25.34
N SER A 120 -48.35 -36.32 -26.58
CA SER A 120 -48.54 -34.98 -27.17
C SER A 120 -50.02 -34.56 -27.30
N ASP A 121 -50.94 -35.52 -27.29
CA ASP A 121 -52.39 -35.30 -27.28
C ASP A 121 -52.98 -35.13 -25.86
N GLY A 122 -52.13 -35.13 -24.83
CA GLY A 122 -52.52 -34.98 -23.42
C GLY A 122 -52.97 -36.26 -22.73
N SER A 123 -53.04 -37.40 -23.44
CA SER A 123 -53.39 -38.70 -22.86
C SER A 123 -52.28 -39.26 -21.95
N LEU A 124 -52.67 -40.01 -20.92
CA LEU A 124 -51.72 -40.71 -20.04
C LEU A 124 -51.21 -41.97 -20.73
N ARG A 125 -50.00 -41.89 -21.31
CA ARG A 125 -49.39 -42.97 -22.09
C ARG A 125 -49.12 -44.25 -21.29
N PHE A 126 -48.83 -44.07 -20.01
CA PHE A 126 -48.46 -45.13 -19.07
C PHE A 126 -49.35 -45.10 -17.82
N GLY A 127 -50.61 -44.68 -17.98
CA GLY A 127 -51.52 -44.48 -16.86
C GLY A 127 -51.74 -45.74 -16.01
N ASP A 128 -51.64 -46.92 -16.63
CA ASP A 128 -51.69 -48.24 -15.99
C ASP A 128 -50.59 -48.43 -14.92
N LEU A 129 -49.44 -47.77 -15.07
CA LEU A 129 -48.37 -47.82 -14.08
C LEU A 129 -48.71 -47.09 -12.78
N LEU A 130 -49.63 -46.11 -12.81
CA LEU A 130 -50.11 -45.45 -11.59
C LEU A 130 -50.85 -46.43 -10.68
N ASP A 131 -51.56 -47.39 -11.27
CA ASP A 131 -52.33 -48.41 -10.56
C ASP A 131 -51.48 -49.63 -10.23
N THR A 132 -50.57 -50.02 -11.13
CA THR A 132 -49.83 -51.28 -11.00
C THR A 132 -48.57 -51.17 -10.15
N TYR A 133 -47.95 -49.99 -9.98
CA TYR A 133 -46.82 -49.82 -9.06
C TYR A 133 -47.27 -49.69 -7.61
N VAL A 134 -46.85 -50.64 -6.78
CA VAL A 134 -47.21 -50.72 -5.36
C VAL A 134 -45.98 -50.73 -4.48
N LEU A 135 -46.07 -50.10 -3.31
CA LEU A 135 -45.04 -50.18 -2.29
C LEU A 135 -45.32 -51.40 -1.41
N LEU A 136 -44.42 -52.37 -1.43
CA LEU A 136 -44.37 -53.48 -0.49
C LEU A 136 -43.41 -53.09 0.64
N GLY A 137 -43.91 -52.92 1.86
CA GLY A 137 -43.16 -52.39 3.00
C GLY A 137 -43.97 -51.34 3.76
N ASP A 138 -43.32 -50.63 4.69
CA ASP A 138 -43.98 -49.59 5.48
C ASP A 138 -43.78 -48.19 4.83
N PRO A 139 -44.86 -47.52 4.35
CA PRO A 139 -44.77 -46.17 3.79
C PRO A 139 -44.29 -45.11 4.78
N ALA A 140 -44.41 -45.35 6.10
CA ALA A 140 -43.91 -44.46 7.13
C ALA A 140 -42.41 -44.65 7.42
N THR A 141 -41.75 -45.63 6.78
CA THR A 141 -40.31 -45.82 6.92
C THR A 141 -39.58 -44.56 6.47
N SER A 142 -38.76 -44.02 7.37
CA SER A 142 -37.85 -42.94 7.02
C SER A 142 -36.63 -43.48 6.28
N ILE A 143 -36.34 -42.89 5.13
CA ILE A 143 -35.21 -43.23 4.29
C ILE A 143 -33.99 -42.39 4.69
N GLY A 144 -32.91 -43.06 5.07
CA GLY A 144 -31.62 -42.43 5.25
C GLY A 144 -30.94 -42.16 3.91
N VAL A 145 -30.80 -40.88 3.59
CA VAL A 145 -29.86 -40.41 2.56
C VAL A 145 -28.59 -39.99 3.28
N PRO A 146 -27.42 -40.54 2.95
CA PRO A 146 -26.18 -40.13 3.57
C PRO A 146 -25.89 -38.67 3.25
N LYS A 147 -25.59 -37.89 4.30
CA LYS A 147 -25.12 -36.52 4.20
C LYS A 147 -23.60 -36.49 4.29
N ALA A 148 -22.98 -35.52 3.63
CA ALA A 148 -21.58 -35.23 3.83
C ALA A 148 -21.38 -34.57 5.21
N GLN A 149 -20.15 -34.63 5.70
CA GLN A 149 -19.70 -33.92 6.89
C GLN A 149 -18.24 -33.59 6.63
N LEU A 150 -18.03 -32.45 6.01
CA LEU A 150 -16.71 -31.91 5.76
C LEU A 150 -16.32 -31.01 6.93
N SER A 151 -15.03 -30.82 7.13
CA SER A 151 -14.54 -29.85 8.10
C SER A 151 -13.25 -29.23 7.61
N ILE A 152 -13.01 -27.99 7.99
CA ILE A 152 -11.77 -27.27 7.72
C ILE A 152 -11.28 -26.55 8.97
N THR A 153 -9.98 -26.61 9.21
CA THR A 153 -9.28 -25.82 10.22
C THR A 153 -8.07 -25.17 9.56
N ALA A 154 -7.66 -24.02 10.08
CA ALA A 154 -6.51 -23.32 9.54
C ALA A 154 -5.73 -22.64 10.67
N THR A 155 -4.41 -22.59 10.51
CA THR A 155 -3.50 -21.83 11.35
C THR A 155 -2.71 -20.87 10.48
N GLY A 156 -2.32 -19.72 11.05
CA GLY A 156 -1.55 -18.68 10.37
C GLY A 156 -0.47 -18.10 11.29
N PRO A 157 0.20 -17.01 10.87
CA PRO A 157 1.18 -16.33 11.70
C PRO A 157 0.54 -15.75 12.98
N THR A 158 1.17 -15.98 14.12
CA THR A 158 0.74 -15.47 15.45
C THR A 158 1.65 -14.37 15.99
N ASP A 159 2.88 -14.29 15.49
CA ASP A 159 3.84 -13.28 15.91
C ASP A 159 3.55 -11.92 15.24
N LEU A 160 4.06 -10.85 15.83
CA LEU A 160 4.02 -9.52 15.23
C LEU A 160 4.86 -9.54 13.94
N LEU A 161 4.23 -9.25 12.81
CA LEU A 161 4.86 -9.28 11.50
C LEU A 161 5.45 -7.92 11.14
N THR A 162 6.45 -7.93 10.27
CA THR A 162 7.04 -6.75 9.63
C THR A 162 7.03 -6.92 8.11
N GLN A 163 7.08 -5.82 7.34
CA GLN A 163 7.23 -5.89 5.89
C GLN A 163 8.46 -6.75 5.50
N GLY A 164 8.29 -7.63 4.51
CA GLY A 164 9.29 -8.60 4.08
C GLY A 164 9.28 -9.94 4.86
N ASP A 165 8.62 -10.01 6.02
CA ASP A 165 8.58 -11.24 6.82
C ASP A 165 7.88 -12.38 6.07
N PRO A 166 8.38 -13.61 6.20
CA PRO A 166 7.70 -14.77 5.66
C PRO A 166 6.40 -15.04 6.44
N VAL A 167 5.35 -15.38 5.71
CA VAL A 167 4.08 -15.86 6.29
C VAL A 167 3.80 -17.29 5.86
N THR A 168 3.15 -18.05 6.72
CA THR A 168 2.72 -19.41 6.39
C THR A 168 1.32 -19.66 6.95
N TYR A 169 0.42 -20.11 6.08
CA TYR A 169 -0.90 -20.60 6.45
C TYR A 169 -0.95 -22.11 6.23
N THR A 170 -1.40 -22.85 7.23
CA THR A 170 -1.60 -24.30 7.15
C THR A 170 -3.08 -24.60 7.26
N ILE A 171 -3.63 -25.25 6.24
CA ILE A 171 -5.02 -25.65 6.13
C ILE A 171 -5.09 -27.15 6.34
N THR A 172 -6.01 -27.61 7.17
CA THR A 172 -6.31 -29.03 7.38
C THR A 172 -7.79 -29.25 7.12
N TYR A 173 -8.12 -30.23 6.27
CA TYR A 173 -9.50 -30.56 5.94
C TYR A 173 -9.77 -32.06 6.11
N SER A 174 -11.02 -32.42 6.35
CA SER A 174 -11.43 -33.81 6.57
C SER A 174 -12.84 -34.12 6.06
N ASN A 175 -13.12 -35.42 5.89
CA ASN A 175 -14.47 -35.94 5.70
C ASN A 175 -14.82 -36.93 6.83
N ALA A 176 -15.63 -36.50 7.78
CA ALA A 176 -16.10 -37.32 8.90
C ALA A 176 -17.35 -38.15 8.58
N SER A 177 -17.91 -38.01 7.37
CA SER A 177 -19.10 -38.78 6.96
C SER A 177 -18.75 -40.23 6.57
N PRO A 178 -19.71 -41.16 6.67
CA PRO A 178 -19.50 -42.55 6.24
C PRO A 178 -19.50 -42.73 4.72
N VAL A 179 -19.60 -41.64 3.94
CA VAL A 179 -19.68 -41.68 2.48
C VAL A 179 -18.54 -40.91 1.83
N ARG A 180 -18.14 -41.34 0.64
CA ARG A 180 -17.22 -40.58 -0.20
C ARG A 180 -17.92 -39.32 -0.70
N VAL A 181 -17.32 -38.17 -0.47
CA VAL A 181 -17.83 -36.87 -0.92
C VAL A 181 -17.13 -36.52 -2.22
N GLN A 182 -17.87 -36.09 -3.23
CA GLN A 182 -17.33 -35.76 -4.55
C GLN A 182 -17.52 -34.29 -4.88
N GLY A 183 -16.63 -33.77 -5.73
CA GLY A 183 -16.66 -32.37 -6.14
C GLY A 183 -16.46 -31.45 -4.95
N VAL A 184 -15.41 -31.72 -4.17
CA VAL A 184 -15.01 -30.90 -3.03
C VAL A 184 -14.23 -29.71 -3.58
N ALA A 185 -14.48 -28.51 -3.07
CA ALA A 185 -13.72 -27.32 -3.39
C ALA A 185 -13.22 -26.67 -2.11
N LEU A 186 -11.93 -26.37 -2.08
CA LEU A 186 -11.26 -25.60 -1.04
C LEU A 186 -10.99 -24.20 -1.57
N THR A 187 -11.30 -23.17 -0.78
CA THR A 187 -11.00 -21.78 -1.13
C THR A 187 -10.31 -21.11 0.04
N ALA A 188 -9.21 -20.43 -0.26
CA ALA A 188 -8.45 -19.61 0.68
C ALA A 188 -8.45 -18.15 0.23
N THR A 189 -9.04 -17.28 1.04
CA THR A 189 -8.97 -15.83 0.90
C THR A 189 -7.83 -15.33 1.76
N LEU A 190 -6.76 -14.82 1.13
CA LEU A 190 -5.56 -14.33 1.81
C LEU A 190 -5.62 -12.81 2.02
N PRO A 191 -4.88 -12.26 2.99
CA PRO A 191 -4.76 -10.81 3.18
C PRO A 191 -4.21 -10.13 1.92
N ALA A 192 -4.66 -8.90 1.68
CA ALA A 192 -4.00 -8.04 0.71
C ALA A 192 -2.58 -7.70 1.17
N GLY A 193 -1.67 -7.45 0.22
CA GLY A 193 -0.29 -7.11 0.54
C GLY A 193 0.61 -8.31 0.81
N LEU A 194 0.32 -9.48 0.23
CA LEU A 194 1.24 -10.62 0.19
C LEU A 194 1.93 -10.76 -1.17
N THR A 195 3.22 -11.08 -1.16
CA THR A 195 4.05 -11.38 -2.34
C THR A 195 4.68 -12.76 -2.22
N ASP A 196 5.36 -13.21 -3.28
CA ASP A 196 6.08 -14.49 -3.35
C ASP A 196 5.24 -15.69 -2.92
N LEU A 197 3.95 -15.65 -3.26
CA LEU A 197 3.02 -16.66 -2.83
C LEU A 197 3.28 -17.99 -3.55
N ALA A 198 3.31 -19.05 -2.76
CA ALA A 198 3.40 -20.42 -3.21
C ALA A 198 2.52 -21.31 -2.34
N TRP A 199 2.14 -22.47 -2.86
CA TRP A 199 1.38 -23.44 -2.08
C TRP A 199 1.89 -24.86 -2.34
N GLN A 200 1.68 -25.73 -1.37
CA GLN A 200 1.96 -27.15 -1.44
C GLN A 200 0.82 -27.92 -0.76
N GLY A 201 0.40 -29.04 -1.33
CA GLY A 201 -0.61 -29.92 -0.72
C GLY A 201 -0.15 -31.38 -0.72
N ASP A 202 -0.71 -32.19 0.17
CA ASP A 202 -0.25 -33.56 0.40
C ASP A 202 -0.78 -34.59 -0.62
N LEU A 203 -1.80 -34.23 -1.40
CA LEU A 203 -2.48 -35.15 -2.30
C LEU A 203 -2.26 -34.76 -3.77
N PRO A 204 -1.89 -35.71 -4.66
CA PRO A 204 -1.80 -35.46 -6.10
C PRO A 204 -3.17 -35.20 -6.76
N ALA A 205 -4.26 -35.18 -5.99
CA ALA A 205 -5.64 -34.98 -6.47
C ALA A 205 -6.15 -33.54 -6.31
N LEU A 206 -5.40 -32.63 -5.67
CA LEU A 206 -5.75 -31.22 -5.63
C LEU A 206 -5.40 -30.56 -6.97
N VAL A 207 -6.42 -30.09 -7.67
CA VAL A 207 -6.29 -29.37 -8.93
C VAL A 207 -6.61 -27.90 -8.68
N GLN A 208 -5.60 -27.04 -8.76
CA GLN A 208 -5.80 -25.59 -8.65
C GLN A 208 -6.65 -25.08 -9.80
N ARG A 209 -7.66 -24.25 -9.52
CA ARG A 209 -8.49 -23.64 -10.55
C ARG A 209 -7.68 -22.61 -11.35
N PRO A 210 -7.71 -22.67 -12.70
CA PRO A 210 -7.06 -21.65 -13.51
C PRO A 210 -7.63 -20.26 -13.23
N GLY A 211 -6.75 -19.28 -13.02
CA GLY A 211 -7.14 -17.89 -12.76
C GLY A 211 -7.57 -17.58 -11.32
N ASP A 212 -7.64 -18.59 -10.45
CA ASP A 212 -8.02 -18.42 -9.04
C ASP A 212 -6.99 -19.15 -8.15
N PRO A 213 -5.86 -18.49 -7.80
CA PRO A 213 -4.65 -19.15 -7.34
C PRO A 213 -4.77 -19.84 -5.97
N TYR A 214 -5.86 -19.65 -5.24
CA TYR A 214 -6.07 -20.30 -3.94
C TYR A 214 -7.45 -20.95 -3.84
N THR A 215 -7.97 -21.38 -4.99
CA THR A 215 -9.10 -22.29 -5.06
C THR A 215 -8.64 -23.62 -5.65
N TRP A 216 -8.89 -24.71 -4.95
CA TRP A 216 -8.52 -26.06 -5.36
C TRP A 216 -9.74 -26.96 -5.42
N ASP A 217 -9.85 -27.70 -6.52
CA ASP A 217 -10.82 -28.77 -6.67
C ASP A 217 -10.21 -30.10 -6.28
N LEU A 218 -10.97 -30.87 -5.52
CA LEU A 218 -10.68 -32.24 -5.15
C LEU A 218 -11.82 -33.13 -5.67
N ALA A 219 -11.48 -34.05 -6.57
CA ALA A 219 -12.48 -34.91 -7.24
C ALA A 219 -13.31 -35.72 -6.23
N GLU A 220 -12.65 -36.25 -5.20
CA GLU A 220 -13.30 -36.93 -4.10
C GLU A 220 -12.49 -36.87 -2.78
N LEU A 221 -13.20 -36.96 -1.66
CA LEU A 221 -12.64 -37.17 -0.33
C LEU A 221 -13.32 -38.38 0.31
N LEU A 222 -12.53 -39.43 0.56
CA LEU A 222 -13.01 -40.71 1.10
C LEU A 222 -13.47 -40.59 2.57
N PRO A 223 -14.31 -41.52 3.07
CA PRO A 223 -14.69 -41.55 4.49
C PRO A 223 -13.47 -41.59 5.41
N GLY A 224 -13.41 -40.69 6.38
CA GLY A 224 -12.30 -40.59 7.35
C GLY A 224 -11.00 -40.03 6.79
N ALA A 225 -10.95 -39.64 5.51
CA ALA A 225 -9.75 -39.06 4.92
C ALA A 225 -9.51 -37.62 5.43
N THR A 226 -8.23 -37.29 5.57
CA THR A 226 -7.74 -35.96 5.92
C THR A 226 -6.71 -35.51 4.88
N GLY A 227 -6.49 -34.21 4.76
CA GLY A 227 -5.40 -33.65 3.95
C GLY A 227 -4.99 -32.27 4.42
N HIS A 228 -3.80 -31.84 4.01
CA HIS A 228 -3.27 -30.52 4.33
C HIS A 228 -2.90 -29.72 3.07
N VAL A 229 -2.99 -28.40 3.18
CA VAL A 229 -2.45 -27.42 2.23
C VAL A 229 -1.64 -26.39 3.02
N THR A 230 -0.40 -26.17 2.60
CA THR A 230 0.46 -25.12 3.14
C THR A 230 0.58 -24.01 2.10
N ILE A 231 0.29 -22.78 2.49
CA ILE A 231 0.47 -21.58 1.66
C ILE A 231 1.58 -20.75 2.30
N THR A 232 2.61 -20.41 1.55
CA THR A 232 3.72 -19.55 1.98
C THR A 232 3.72 -18.27 1.17
N GLY A 233 4.19 -17.18 1.77
CA GLY A 233 4.40 -15.90 1.08
C GLY A 233 5.25 -14.96 1.93
N ARG A 234 5.24 -13.67 1.57
CA ARG A 234 5.88 -12.60 2.35
C ARG A 234 4.95 -11.40 2.48
N VAL A 235 5.06 -10.66 3.58
CA VAL A 235 4.44 -9.33 3.68
C VAL A 235 5.12 -8.42 2.66
N SER A 236 4.35 -7.81 1.76
CA SER A 236 4.88 -6.95 0.70
C SER A 236 5.56 -5.71 1.28
N TRP A 237 6.59 -5.22 0.61
CA TRP A 237 7.16 -3.88 0.88
C TRP A 237 6.24 -2.75 0.39
N ASP A 238 5.29 -3.06 -0.50
CA ASP A 238 4.32 -2.11 -1.05
C ASP A 238 2.97 -2.17 -0.31
N ILE A 239 2.90 -2.87 0.82
CA ILE A 239 1.67 -2.93 1.63
C ILE A 239 1.33 -1.52 2.14
N THR A 240 0.04 -1.21 2.17
CA THR A 240 -0.49 0.10 2.61
C THR A 240 -1.53 -0.06 3.70
N ALA A 241 -1.87 1.01 4.40
CA ALA A 241 -2.92 1.01 5.42
C ALA A 241 -4.28 0.45 4.90
N ALA A 242 -4.55 0.54 3.59
CA ALA A 242 -5.75 -0.03 2.98
C ALA A 242 -5.77 -1.58 2.94
N SER A 243 -4.64 -2.22 3.25
CA SER A 243 -4.51 -3.68 3.34
C SER A 243 -4.97 -4.22 4.71
N LEU A 244 -5.36 -3.34 5.63
CA LEU A 244 -5.87 -3.72 6.95
C LEU A 244 -7.40 -3.90 6.93
N PRO A 245 -7.95 -4.86 7.70
CA PRO A 245 -7.23 -5.80 8.56
C PRO A 245 -6.47 -6.85 7.75
N PHE A 246 -5.27 -7.22 8.22
CA PHE A 246 -4.48 -8.28 7.60
C PHE A 246 -5.05 -9.64 8.00
N SER A 247 -6.09 -10.07 7.30
CA SER A 247 -6.89 -11.26 7.66
C SER A 247 -6.99 -12.29 6.53
N ALA A 248 -7.01 -13.56 6.93
CA ALA A 248 -7.23 -14.69 6.03
C ALA A 248 -8.47 -15.49 6.45
N GLU A 249 -9.19 -16.07 5.49
CA GLU A 249 -10.32 -16.96 5.74
C GLU A 249 -10.30 -18.13 4.76
N MET A 250 -10.54 -19.35 5.27
CA MET A 250 -10.54 -20.57 4.50
C MET A 250 -11.93 -21.20 4.53
N SER A 251 -12.33 -21.85 3.44
CA SER A 251 -13.60 -22.57 3.36
C SER A 251 -13.47 -23.87 2.58
N ILE A 252 -14.33 -24.82 2.91
CA ILE A 252 -14.53 -26.06 2.18
C ILE A 252 -15.99 -26.16 1.76
N SER A 253 -16.25 -26.71 0.57
CA SER A 253 -17.60 -26.91 0.06
C SER A 253 -17.68 -28.17 -0.79
N SER A 254 -18.90 -28.65 -1.02
CA SER A 254 -19.18 -29.72 -1.98
C SER A 254 -20.58 -29.58 -2.56
N ARG A 255 -20.92 -30.45 -3.52
CA ARG A 255 -22.30 -30.59 -4.03
C ARG A 255 -23.22 -31.40 -3.11
N TRP A 256 -22.69 -32.01 -2.05
CA TRP A 256 -23.47 -32.84 -1.13
C TRP A 256 -24.10 -31.96 -0.06
N THR A 257 -25.30 -32.34 0.38
CA THR A 257 -25.89 -31.72 1.56
C THR A 257 -25.18 -32.20 2.81
N GLU A 258 -24.93 -31.29 3.75
CA GLU A 258 -24.24 -31.59 5.01
C GLU A 258 -25.19 -31.59 6.20
N SER A 259 -24.81 -32.32 7.25
CA SER A 259 -25.52 -32.28 8.53
C SER A 259 -25.20 -31.02 9.32
N ASP A 260 -24.00 -30.49 9.16
CA ASP A 260 -23.49 -29.28 9.81
C ASP A 260 -22.61 -28.54 8.81
N TYR A 261 -22.79 -27.22 8.70
CA TYR A 261 -21.98 -26.35 7.85
C TYR A 261 -21.11 -25.40 8.67
N SER A 262 -21.19 -25.44 10.00
CA SER A 262 -20.49 -24.52 10.89
C SER A 262 -18.98 -24.76 10.95
N ASP A 263 -18.54 -25.97 10.61
CA ASP A 263 -17.14 -26.40 10.51
C ASP A 263 -16.57 -26.32 9.08
N ASN A 264 -17.34 -25.75 8.14
CA ASN A 264 -16.91 -25.57 6.75
C ASN A 264 -16.20 -24.23 6.49
N ARG A 265 -15.89 -23.48 7.55
CA ARG A 265 -15.09 -22.25 7.51
C ARG A 265 -14.05 -22.23 8.63
N ALA A 266 -12.88 -21.70 8.33
CA ALA A 266 -11.82 -21.45 9.30
C ALA A 266 -11.30 -20.01 9.17
N GLY A 267 -11.36 -19.26 10.27
CA GLY A 267 -10.97 -17.86 10.34
C GLY A 267 -12.08 -16.96 10.90
N PRO A 268 -11.93 -15.62 10.82
CA PRO A 268 -10.76 -14.92 10.25
C PRO A 268 -9.49 -15.16 11.07
N LEU A 269 -8.38 -15.47 10.40
CA LEU A 269 -7.04 -15.50 10.98
C LEU A 269 -6.44 -14.10 10.83
N ILE A 270 -6.38 -13.34 11.92
CA ILE A 270 -5.91 -11.97 11.92
C ILE A 270 -4.48 -11.94 12.44
N ALA A 271 -3.57 -11.34 11.68
CA ALA A 271 -2.23 -11.02 12.15
C ALA A 271 -2.05 -9.49 12.26
N THR A 272 -1.14 -9.07 13.14
CA THR A 272 -0.76 -7.67 13.27
C THR A 272 0.54 -7.44 12.53
N VAL A 273 0.58 -6.42 11.68
CA VAL A 273 1.80 -5.95 11.03
C VAL A 273 2.25 -4.68 11.75
N ALA A 274 3.48 -4.68 12.26
CA ALA A 274 4.05 -3.60 13.04
C ALA A 274 4.06 -2.29 12.23
N PRO A 275 3.65 -1.16 12.82
CA PRO A 275 3.79 0.14 12.18
C PRO A 275 5.28 0.53 12.07
N ALA A 276 5.59 1.33 11.06
CA ALA A 276 6.86 2.06 11.01
C ALA A 276 6.79 3.30 11.93
N ASP A 277 7.92 3.97 12.15
CA ASP A 277 7.99 5.29 12.78
C ASP A 277 9.15 6.03 12.13
N LEU A 278 8.88 6.66 10.99
CA LEU A 278 9.88 7.41 10.27
C LEU A 278 10.13 8.74 11.00
N TYR A 279 11.39 9.18 11.00
CA TYR A 279 11.81 10.40 11.67
C TYR A 279 12.77 11.17 10.76
N LEU A 280 12.66 12.50 10.72
CA LEU A 280 13.54 13.32 9.89
C LEU A 280 14.09 14.55 10.63
N LYS A 281 15.39 14.75 10.52
CA LYS A 281 16.09 15.98 10.92
C LYS A 281 16.85 16.59 9.74
N GLN A 282 16.91 17.92 9.75
CA GLN A 282 17.65 18.71 8.77
C GLN A 282 18.63 19.65 9.50
N SER A 283 19.77 19.90 8.86
CA SER A 283 20.62 21.06 9.14
C SER A 283 21.03 21.74 7.84
N VAL A 284 21.27 23.05 7.88
CA VAL A 284 21.77 23.83 6.74
C VAL A 284 23.03 24.58 7.16
N GLU A 285 24.03 24.59 6.28
CA GLU A 285 25.26 25.36 6.46
C GLU A 285 25.59 26.14 5.17
N PRO A 286 26.07 27.39 5.29
CA PRO A 286 26.23 28.14 6.54
C PRO A 286 24.88 28.62 7.11
N THR A 287 24.83 28.89 8.41
CA THR A 287 23.66 29.46 9.08
C THR A 287 23.61 30.98 8.89
N GLY A 288 22.43 31.55 8.62
CA GLY A 288 22.22 33.00 8.56
C GLY A 288 22.13 33.54 7.13
N ALA A 289 22.78 34.69 6.89
CA ALA A 289 22.76 35.35 5.58
C ALA A 289 23.77 34.71 4.62
N VAL A 290 23.32 34.41 3.40
CA VAL A 290 24.15 33.93 2.29
C VAL A 290 24.00 34.83 1.07
N ARG A 291 25.02 34.85 0.23
CA ARG A 291 25.05 35.61 -1.02
C ARG A 291 24.70 34.70 -2.21
N PRO A 292 24.22 35.26 -3.33
CA PRO A 292 24.26 34.58 -4.61
C PRO A 292 25.66 34.03 -4.92
N ASP A 293 25.71 32.93 -5.66
CA ASP A 293 26.88 32.10 -5.97
C ASP A 293 27.59 31.45 -4.76
N GLN A 294 27.15 31.74 -3.53
CA GLN A 294 27.66 31.05 -2.34
C GLN A 294 27.12 29.62 -2.26
N TYR A 295 27.98 28.67 -1.87
CA TYR A 295 27.54 27.30 -1.59
C TYR A 295 26.74 27.24 -0.30
N VAL A 296 25.65 26.48 -0.37
CA VAL A 296 24.86 26.02 0.77
C VAL A 296 24.84 24.50 0.79
N THR A 297 24.85 23.92 1.98
CA THR A 297 24.82 22.47 2.20
C THR A 297 23.68 22.12 3.13
N PHE A 298 22.75 21.29 2.65
CA PHE A 298 21.68 20.68 3.42
C PHE A 298 22.10 19.26 3.82
N THR A 299 22.05 18.96 5.11
CA THR A 299 22.21 17.59 5.62
C THR A 299 20.89 17.11 6.18
N LEU A 300 20.35 16.04 5.59
CA LEU A 300 19.16 15.34 6.06
C LEU A 300 19.58 14.04 6.72
N ILE A 301 19.07 13.76 7.92
CA ILE A 301 19.24 12.49 8.62
C ILE A 301 17.84 11.95 8.88
N TYR A 302 17.58 10.75 8.40
CA TYR A 302 16.29 10.08 8.57
C TYR A 302 16.46 8.68 9.17
N ILE A 303 15.48 8.26 9.97
CA ILE A 303 15.49 7.01 10.73
C ILE A 303 14.13 6.33 10.62
N ASP A 304 14.10 5.00 10.79
CA ASP A 304 12.88 4.27 11.19
C ASP A 304 13.06 3.81 12.64
N ASP A 305 12.46 4.50 13.61
CA ASP A 305 12.54 4.18 15.06
C ASP A 305 11.41 3.21 15.49
N GLY A 306 10.59 2.79 14.52
CA GLY A 306 9.39 2.02 14.76
C GLY A 306 9.67 0.57 15.11
N PRO A 307 8.68 -0.17 15.64
CA PRO A 307 8.80 -1.61 15.83
C PRO A 307 8.80 -2.38 14.49
N GLY A 308 8.27 -1.79 13.41
CA GLY A 308 8.17 -2.38 12.08
C GLY A 308 9.23 -1.90 11.10
N ALA A 309 8.93 -2.07 9.82
CA ALA A 309 9.74 -1.62 8.70
C ALA A 309 8.87 -0.73 7.81
N ALA A 310 9.52 0.14 7.06
CA ALA A 310 8.87 1.07 6.14
C ALA A 310 9.21 0.76 4.68
N GLY A 311 8.19 0.84 3.84
CA GLY A 311 8.27 0.68 2.39
C GLY A 311 7.51 1.80 1.70
N GLY A 312 7.66 1.93 0.38
CA GLY A 312 7.10 3.05 -0.38
C GLY A 312 7.51 4.41 0.17
N ILE A 313 8.76 4.53 0.63
CA ILE A 313 9.26 5.71 1.33
C ILE A 313 9.63 6.80 0.33
N ARG A 314 9.25 8.04 0.61
CA ARG A 314 9.60 9.22 -0.19
C ARG A 314 10.19 10.31 0.69
N LEU A 315 11.35 10.82 0.28
CA LEU A 315 12.06 11.94 0.90
C LEU A 315 12.01 13.17 -0.02
N GLU A 316 11.68 14.34 0.51
CA GLU A 316 11.58 15.59 -0.24
C GLU A 316 12.29 16.74 0.48
N LEU A 317 13.00 17.57 -0.29
CA LEU A 317 13.60 18.83 0.15
C LEU A 317 13.12 19.96 -0.77
N PRO A 318 11.94 20.54 -0.53
CA PRO A 318 11.43 21.62 -1.37
C PRO A 318 12.27 22.88 -1.16
N LEU A 319 12.97 23.31 -2.22
CA LEU A 319 13.67 24.59 -2.27
C LEU A 319 12.90 25.59 -3.15
N PRO A 320 12.85 26.89 -2.79
CA PRO A 320 12.15 27.91 -3.60
C PRO A 320 12.66 28.01 -5.04
N VAL A 321 13.95 27.74 -5.25
CA VAL A 321 14.61 27.67 -6.55
C VAL A 321 15.60 26.52 -6.56
N ALA A 322 15.86 25.94 -7.74
CA ALA A 322 16.92 24.94 -7.90
C ALA A 322 18.29 25.60 -7.72
N LEU A 323 19.20 24.94 -7.01
CA LEU A 323 20.58 25.37 -6.85
C LEU A 323 21.38 25.10 -8.14
N ASP A 324 22.42 25.90 -8.36
CA ASP A 324 23.43 25.66 -9.38
C ASP A 324 24.52 24.71 -8.86
N ASP A 325 25.20 24.00 -9.76
CA ASP A 325 26.32 23.10 -9.44
C ASP A 325 26.04 22.13 -8.26
N VAL A 326 24.90 21.43 -8.36
CA VAL A 326 24.41 20.52 -7.32
C VAL A 326 25.30 19.30 -7.20
N HIS A 327 25.67 18.96 -5.96
CA HIS A 327 26.29 17.70 -5.60
C HIS A 327 25.46 17.03 -4.50
N VAL A 328 25.16 15.75 -4.70
CA VAL A 328 24.43 14.93 -3.73
C VAL A 328 25.33 13.77 -3.32
N SER A 329 25.43 13.54 -2.02
CA SER A 329 26.04 12.34 -1.46
C SER A 329 25.13 11.71 -0.42
N GLU A 330 25.14 10.40 -0.33
CA GLU A 330 24.23 9.63 0.51
C GLU A 330 24.95 8.48 1.21
N SER A 331 24.40 8.06 2.34
CA SER A 331 24.81 6.85 3.05
C SER A 331 23.61 6.23 3.74
N GLY A 332 23.57 4.90 3.81
CA GLY A 332 22.43 4.15 4.38
C GLY A 332 21.55 3.55 3.28
N PRO A 333 20.21 3.58 3.44
CA PRO A 333 19.27 3.16 2.40
C PRO A 333 19.53 3.89 1.08
N ALA A 334 19.51 3.16 -0.03
CA ALA A 334 19.76 3.74 -1.35
C ALA A 334 18.67 4.76 -1.73
N LEU A 335 19.05 5.88 -2.34
CA LEU A 335 18.11 6.89 -2.83
C LEU A 335 18.04 6.87 -4.36
N THR A 336 16.82 6.91 -4.88
CA THR A 336 16.58 7.03 -6.32
C THR A 336 15.88 8.35 -6.61
N ALA A 337 16.52 9.25 -7.34
CA ALA A 337 15.93 10.55 -7.69
C ALA A 337 14.67 10.37 -8.55
N ARG A 338 13.61 11.13 -8.23
CA ARG A 338 12.34 11.07 -8.96
C ARG A 338 12.35 11.93 -10.21
N PRO A 339 12.05 11.37 -11.39
CA PRO A 339 11.90 12.16 -12.61
C PRO A 339 10.79 13.20 -12.46
N GLY A 340 11.08 14.44 -12.86
CA GLY A 340 10.09 15.54 -12.88
C GLY A 340 9.82 16.21 -11.53
N ALA A 341 10.51 15.82 -10.46
CA ALA A 341 10.46 16.50 -9.16
C ALA A 341 11.87 16.87 -8.71
N THR A 342 12.14 18.17 -8.54
CA THR A 342 13.43 18.66 -8.05
C THR A 342 13.58 18.30 -6.57
N TYR A 343 14.68 17.66 -6.21
CA TYR A 343 15.01 17.28 -4.82
C TYR A 343 13.94 16.41 -4.14
N ALA A 344 13.48 15.39 -4.87
CA ALA A 344 12.65 14.32 -4.33
C ALA A 344 13.26 12.96 -4.69
N TRP A 345 13.25 12.04 -3.73
CA TRP A 345 13.84 10.71 -3.86
C TRP A 345 12.88 9.64 -3.35
N ASP A 346 12.85 8.51 -4.05
CA ASP A 346 12.38 7.24 -3.48
C ASP A 346 13.49 6.65 -2.63
N VAL A 347 13.17 6.32 -1.37
CA VAL A 347 14.11 5.68 -0.44
C VAL A 347 13.88 4.18 -0.51
N ALA A 348 14.95 3.40 -0.64
CA ALA A 348 14.87 1.95 -0.53
C ALA A 348 14.23 1.54 0.81
N PRO A 349 13.55 0.39 0.88
CA PRO A 349 12.84 0.01 2.09
C PRO A 349 13.75 -0.01 3.32
N MET A 350 13.27 0.56 4.41
CA MET A 350 13.99 0.72 5.66
C MET A 350 13.49 -0.31 6.66
N ARG A 351 14.42 -1.03 7.29
CA ARG A 351 14.12 -1.88 8.43
C ARG A 351 14.19 -1.06 9.71
N ARG A 352 13.61 -1.61 10.78
CA ARG A 352 13.74 -1.10 12.13
C ARG A 352 15.18 -0.72 12.48
N GLY A 353 15.38 0.55 12.83
CA GLY A 353 16.65 1.12 13.26
C GLY A 353 17.60 1.52 12.11
N ASP A 354 17.20 1.34 10.84
CA ASP A 354 17.99 1.82 9.72
C ASP A 354 18.09 3.35 9.76
N VAL A 355 19.29 3.86 9.47
CA VAL A 355 19.60 5.29 9.44
C VAL A 355 20.08 5.65 8.05
N GLY A 356 19.47 6.66 7.46
CA GLY A 356 19.92 7.27 6.22
C GLY A 356 20.40 8.69 6.42
N ARG A 357 21.35 9.10 5.58
CA ARG A 357 21.86 10.46 5.51
C ARG A 357 21.99 10.90 4.07
N LEU A 358 21.42 12.06 3.75
CA LEU A 358 21.60 12.76 2.48
C LEU A 358 22.30 14.10 2.73
N VAL A 359 23.33 14.39 1.94
CA VAL A 359 23.99 15.69 1.91
C VAL A 359 23.83 16.26 0.51
N LEU A 360 23.18 17.41 0.42
CA LEU A 360 22.99 18.15 -0.82
C LEU A 360 23.70 19.48 -0.70
N SER A 361 24.70 19.71 -1.54
CA SER A 361 25.40 20.99 -1.65
C SER A 361 25.20 21.60 -3.03
N GLY A 362 25.06 22.92 -3.10
CA GLY A 362 24.95 23.64 -4.37
C GLY A 362 25.07 25.15 -4.16
N ARG A 363 25.21 25.90 -5.24
CA ARG A 363 25.30 27.36 -5.22
C ARG A 363 23.92 28.01 -5.31
N ILE A 364 23.72 29.09 -4.56
CA ILE A 364 22.53 29.94 -4.69
C ILE A 364 22.58 30.60 -6.07
N PRO A 365 21.55 30.47 -6.92
CA PRO A 365 21.58 31.05 -8.27
C PRO A 365 21.70 32.58 -8.27
N ALA A 366 22.38 33.12 -9.28
CA ALA A 366 22.55 34.57 -9.45
C ALA A 366 21.27 35.32 -9.88
N VAL A 367 20.29 34.62 -10.47
CA VAL A 367 19.06 35.19 -11.07
C VAL A 367 17.94 35.39 -10.04
N VAL A 368 18.28 35.55 -8.77
CA VAL A 368 17.30 35.78 -7.72
C VAL A 368 17.01 37.29 -7.70
N ASP A 369 15.89 37.68 -8.33
CA ASP A 369 15.38 39.06 -8.46
C ASP A 369 14.93 39.68 -7.11
N LEU A 370 15.63 39.39 -6.01
CA LEU A 370 15.09 39.59 -4.67
C LEU A 370 15.90 40.62 -3.87
N GLN A 371 15.20 41.70 -3.51
CA GLN A 371 15.31 42.28 -2.17
C GLN A 371 15.42 41.16 -1.13
N THR A 372 16.26 41.30 -0.11
CA THR A 372 16.47 40.36 1.00
C THR A 372 15.42 39.23 1.11
N ALA A 373 15.74 38.05 0.59
CA ALA A 373 14.80 36.93 0.52
C ALA A 373 15.01 35.99 1.70
N VAL A 374 13.95 35.70 2.44
CA VAL A 374 14.01 34.73 3.53
C VAL A 374 13.41 33.40 3.04
N TRP A 375 14.24 32.38 2.90
CA TRP A 375 13.81 31.02 2.57
C TRP A 375 13.52 30.25 3.85
N THR A 376 12.29 29.76 3.99
CA THR A 376 11.90 28.82 5.03
C THR A 376 11.79 27.43 4.42
N ILE A 377 12.69 26.53 4.82
CA ILE A 377 12.89 25.23 4.18
C ILE A 377 12.65 24.13 5.21
N ALA A 378 11.68 23.27 4.94
CA ALA A 378 11.45 22.06 5.73
C ALA A 378 11.46 20.85 4.80
N ALA A 379 12.29 19.86 5.11
CA ALA A 379 12.27 18.58 4.44
C ALA A 379 11.16 17.70 5.03
N SER A 380 10.65 16.76 4.23
CA SER A 380 9.66 15.78 4.65
C SER A 380 10.05 14.38 4.21
N ILE A 381 9.70 13.39 5.02
CA ILE A 381 9.77 11.97 4.68
C ILE A 381 8.39 11.35 4.88
N THR A 382 8.00 10.42 4.03
CA THR A 382 6.69 9.76 4.08
C THR A 382 6.84 8.28 3.76
N THR A 383 5.90 7.46 4.21
CA THR A 383 5.77 6.04 3.83
C THR A 383 4.33 5.76 3.38
N THR A 384 4.13 4.76 2.52
CA THR A 384 2.79 4.24 2.21
C THR A 384 2.23 3.34 3.30
N TRP A 385 3.07 2.91 4.25
CA TRP A 385 2.68 2.12 5.40
C TRP A 385 2.21 3.01 6.56
N VAL A 386 1.76 2.39 7.65
CA VAL A 386 1.27 3.11 8.83
C VAL A 386 2.44 3.67 9.61
N ASP A 387 2.38 4.98 9.85
CA ASP A 387 3.23 5.73 10.77
C ASP A 387 2.34 6.38 11.86
N PRO A 388 2.48 6.01 13.14
CA PRO A 388 1.66 6.53 14.23
C PRO A 388 1.97 7.97 14.65
N ASP A 389 3.15 8.50 14.34
CA ASP A 389 3.58 9.86 14.71
C ASP A 389 4.00 10.69 13.50
N PRO A 390 3.11 10.95 12.53
CA PRO A 390 3.48 11.65 11.29
C PRO A 390 3.94 13.10 11.50
N ALA A 391 3.91 13.65 12.72
CA ALA A 391 4.42 14.98 13.02
C ALA A 391 5.96 15.03 13.03
N ASN A 392 6.62 13.92 13.36
CA ASN A 392 8.08 13.82 13.45
C ASN A 392 8.76 13.52 12.07
N ASN A 393 7.93 13.34 11.04
CA ASN A 393 8.27 13.09 9.64
C ASN A 393 8.59 14.35 8.83
N THR A 394 8.48 15.52 9.46
CA THR A 394 8.87 16.80 8.87
C THR A 394 9.97 17.40 9.75
N SER A 395 11.06 17.85 9.13
CA SER A 395 12.14 18.49 9.88
C SER A 395 11.69 19.83 10.46
N ASP A 396 12.33 20.28 11.55
CA ASP A 396 12.24 21.68 11.95
C ASP A 396 12.63 22.59 10.77
N PRO A 397 11.86 23.67 10.48
CA PRO A 397 12.18 24.55 9.38
C PRO A 397 13.54 25.24 9.59
N ALA A 398 14.39 25.21 8.57
CA ALA A 398 15.60 26.01 8.52
C ALA A 398 15.33 27.33 7.79
N THR A 399 15.84 28.42 8.33
CA THR A 399 15.76 29.75 7.71
C THR A 399 17.09 30.10 7.07
N LEU A 400 17.07 30.44 5.79
CA LEU A 400 18.21 30.92 5.04
C LEU A 400 17.87 32.30 4.46
N THR A 401 18.63 33.33 4.84
CA THR A 401 18.41 34.68 4.30
C THR A 401 19.37 34.89 3.13
N VAL A 402 18.85 35.08 1.93
CA VAL A 402 19.66 35.46 0.77
C VAL A 402 19.73 36.98 0.72
N SER A 403 20.91 37.56 0.95
CA SER A 403 21.16 39.00 0.90
C SER A 403 22.34 39.30 -0.01
N MET A 404 22.15 40.26 -0.91
CA MET A 404 23.22 40.90 -1.69
C MET A 404 23.69 42.21 -1.05
N GLY A 405 22.85 42.86 -0.22
CA GLY A 405 23.20 44.06 0.55
C GLY A 405 24.07 43.73 1.77
N ASP A 406 24.83 44.72 2.21
CA ASP A 406 25.76 44.61 3.34
C ASP A 406 25.06 44.84 4.70
N ILE A 407 25.86 45.08 5.74
CA ILE A 407 25.38 45.20 7.13
C ILE A 407 24.89 46.62 7.51
N TRP A 408 25.08 47.60 6.63
CA TRP A 408 24.74 49.01 6.82
C TRP A 408 23.36 49.36 6.23
N GLU A 409 22.80 48.44 5.45
CA GLU A 409 21.45 48.53 4.92
C GLU A 409 20.36 48.57 6.02
N PRO A 410 19.33 49.43 5.92
CA PRO A 410 19.10 50.37 4.82
C PRO A 410 19.86 51.69 5.01
N ASP A 411 20.60 52.12 4.00
CA ASP A 411 21.22 53.45 3.92
C ASP A 411 20.99 54.17 2.57
N ASP A 412 19.98 53.74 1.81
CA ASP A 412 19.51 54.26 0.51
C ASP A 412 19.19 55.78 0.41
N THR A 413 19.06 56.48 1.54
CA THR A 413 18.69 57.90 1.56
C THR A 413 19.46 58.70 2.60
N GLN A 414 19.56 60.01 2.39
CA GLN A 414 20.20 60.92 3.35
C GLN A 414 19.60 60.84 4.76
N ALA A 415 18.30 60.50 4.90
CA ALA A 415 17.66 60.34 6.20
C ALA A 415 18.02 59.02 6.90
N GLN A 416 18.43 58.00 6.13
CA GLN A 416 18.91 56.72 6.62
C GLN A 416 20.43 56.72 6.85
N ALA A 417 21.12 57.81 6.50
CA ALA A 417 22.57 57.88 6.53
C ALA A 417 23.19 57.44 7.86
N GLN A 418 24.10 56.48 7.80
CA GLN A 418 24.75 55.92 8.97
C GLN A 418 25.84 56.84 9.52
N ARG A 419 25.83 57.08 10.83
CA ARG A 419 26.82 57.97 11.46
C ARG A 419 28.15 57.27 11.71
N VAL A 420 29.23 57.83 11.16
CA VAL A 420 30.61 57.37 11.36
C VAL A 420 31.48 58.48 11.96
N THR A 421 32.66 58.10 12.45
CA THR A 421 33.64 59.04 13.02
C THR A 421 34.92 59.02 12.19
N ALA A 422 35.40 60.20 11.78
CA ALA A 422 36.71 60.35 11.14
C ALA A 422 37.82 60.39 12.21
N PRO A 423 38.98 59.72 12.01
CA PRO A 423 39.37 58.93 10.84
C PRO A 423 38.61 57.59 10.74
N LEU A 424 37.96 57.35 9.59
CA LEU A 424 37.41 56.08 9.18
C LEU A 424 38.36 55.47 8.15
N ARG A 425 39.03 54.37 8.50
CA ARG A 425 40.03 53.75 7.63
C ARG A 425 39.49 52.69 6.68
N GLN A 426 38.34 52.12 7.01
CA GLN A 426 37.70 51.09 6.22
C GLN A 426 36.28 50.88 6.75
N GLN A 427 35.29 51.00 5.88
CA GLN A 427 33.92 50.54 6.12
C GLN A 427 33.44 49.83 4.86
N PRO A 428 33.28 48.49 4.90
CA PRO A 428 32.90 47.72 3.73
C PRO A 428 31.42 47.93 3.42
N HIS A 429 31.13 48.25 2.18
CA HIS A 429 29.80 48.46 1.61
C HIS A 429 29.62 47.60 0.35
N THR A 430 28.38 47.45 -0.12
CA THR A 430 28.00 46.76 -1.36
C THR A 430 27.01 47.61 -2.13
N CYS A 431 27.34 47.96 -3.37
CA CYS A 431 26.40 48.65 -4.24
C CYS A 431 25.38 47.66 -4.80
N TYR A 432 24.23 47.51 -4.13
CA TYR A 432 23.11 46.66 -4.53
C TYR A 432 21.83 47.09 -3.81
N PRO A 433 20.67 47.20 -4.48
CA PRO A 433 20.36 46.76 -5.85
C PRO A 433 20.80 47.77 -6.94
N LEU A 434 20.33 47.60 -8.17
CA LEU A 434 20.62 48.56 -9.25
C LEU A 434 20.07 49.95 -8.91
N GLY A 435 20.95 50.95 -8.90
CA GLY A 435 20.61 52.32 -8.50
C GLY A 435 20.73 52.60 -6.99
N ASP A 436 21.30 51.66 -6.25
CA ASP A 436 21.62 51.77 -4.82
C ASP A 436 22.49 53.00 -4.50
N GLN A 437 22.26 53.56 -3.32
CA GLN A 437 22.94 54.72 -2.79
C GLN A 437 23.30 54.49 -1.32
N ASP A 438 24.56 54.28 -1.03
CA ASP A 438 25.02 54.14 0.35
C ASP A 438 25.26 55.53 0.96
N TRP A 439 24.41 55.94 1.90
CA TRP A 439 24.54 57.21 2.59
C TRP A 439 25.27 57.07 3.93
N THR A 440 26.33 57.86 4.11
CA THR A 440 27.11 57.94 5.36
C THR A 440 27.17 59.38 5.85
N VAL A 441 27.02 59.62 7.16
CA VAL A 441 27.18 60.95 7.78
C VAL A 441 28.37 60.96 8.74
N PHE A 442 29.22 61.98 8.63
CA PHE A 442 30.32 62.20 9.57
C PHE A 442 30.38 63.66 10.01
N ARG A 443 30.94 63.91 11.19
CA ARG A 443 31.17 65.26 11.68
C ARG A 443 32.54 65.75 11.26
N ALA A 444 32.59 66.86 10.54
CA ALA A 444 33.83 67.54 10.13
C ALA A 444 34.15 68.73 11.06
N GLU A 445 35.43 69.08 11.16
CA GLU A 445 35.92 70.25 11.91
C GLU A 445 36.33 71.38 10.96
N ALA A 446 35.90 72.62 11.25
CA ALA A 446 36.23 73.80 10.46
C ALA A 446 37.75 73.95 10.26
N GLY A 447 38.16 74.15 9.01
CA GLY A 447 39.55 74.32 8.59
C GLY A 447 40.32 73.01 8.36
N ALA A 448 39.80 71.86 8.81
CA ALA A 448 40.41 70.55 8.54
C ALA A 448 40.22 70.16 7.06
N THR A 449 41.18 69.43 6.51
CA THR A 449 41.07 68.87 5.15
C THR A 449 40.85 67.38 5.26
N TYR A 450 39.85 66.83 4.59
CA TYR A 450 39.55 65.40 4.58
C TYR A 450 39.83 64.80 3.21
N LEU A 451 40.50 63.65 3.22
CA LEU A 451 40.55 62.69 2.13
C LEU A 451 39.38 61.73 2.31
N ILE A 452 38.50 61.67 1.31
CA ILE A 452 37.34 60.79 1.29
C ILE A 452 37.47 59.95 0.03
N ARG A 453 37.45 58.63 0.13
CA ARG A 453 37.61 57.76 -1.05
C ARG A 453 36.90 56.44 -0.89
N THR A 454 36.60 55.82 -2.02
CA THR A 454 36.31 54.41 -2.08
C THR A 454 37.61 53.64 -2.35
N ALA A 455 37.73 52.44 -1.82
CA ALA A 455 38.90 51.58 -1.96
C ALA A 455 38.48 50.10 -2.02
N ASN A 456 39.40 49.20 -2.39
CA ASN A 456 39.17 47.74 -2.38
C ASN A 456 37.90 47.28 -3.14
N LEU A 457 37.63 47.87 -4.30
CA LEU A 457 36.49 47.49 -5.14
C LEU A 457 36.60 46.04 -5.61
N SER A 458 35.49 45.32 -5.59
CA SER A 458 35.40 43.95 -6.12
C SER A 458 34.86 43.93 -7.55
N GLY A 459 35.34 43.01 -8.40
CA GLY A 459 34.81 42.81 -9.75
C GLY A 459 35.00 44.04 -10.66
N ASP A 460 34.04 44.27 -11.56
CA ASP A 460 34.01 45.42 -12.48
C ASP A 460 33.24 46.62 -11.87
N GLY A 461 33.26 46.74 -10.55
CA GLY A 461 32.62 47.85 -9.83
C GLY A 461 33.23 49.20 -10.20
N ASP A 462 32.40 50.23 -10.29
CA ASP A 462 32.81 51.60 -10.61
C ASP A 462 31.98 52.58 -9.77
N THR A 463 32.62 53.24 -8.81
CA THR A 463 31.96 54.08 -7.81
C THR A 463 31.85 55.54 -8.26
N LEU A 464 30.81 56.22 -7.79
CA LEU A 464 30.63 57.66 -7.91
C LEU A 464 30.34 58.24 -6.52
N LEU A 465 31.25 59.08 -6.02
CA LEU A 465 31.17 59.67 -4.69
C LEU A 465 30.66 61.11 -4.73
N PHE A 466 29.70 61.42 -3.86
CA PHE A 466 29.16 62.75 -3.62
C PHE A 466 29.38 63.19 -2.17
N LEU A 467 29.76 64.44 -1.97
CA LEU A 467 29.82 65.11 -0.68
C LEU A 467 28.78 66.23 -0.63
N ARG A 468 27.94 66.23 0.42
CA ARG A 468 26.83 67.17 0.61
C ARG A 468 26.84 67.79 2.01
N ASP A 469 26.27 68.99 2.12
CA ASP A 469 26.00 69.62 3.41
C ASP A 469 24.75 69.05 4.10
N ALA A 470 24.47 69.53 5.31
CA ALA A 470 23.31 69.11 6.10
C ALA A 470 21.96 69.48 5.46
N GLY A 471 21.91 70.46 4.54
CA GLY A 471 20.73 70.82 3.76
C GLY A 471 20.57 70.00 2.48
N GLY A 472 21.51 69.10 2.18
CA GLY A 472 21.54 68.27 0.96
C GLY A 472 22.20 68.93 -0.25
N ALA A 473 22.75 70.15 -0.11
CA ALA A 473 23.42 70.83 -1.21
C ALA A 473 24.74 70.13 -1.56
N LEU A 474 25.01 69.99 -2.85
CA LEU A 474 26.22 69.34 -3.35
C LEU A 474 27.45 70.25 -3.16
N LEU A 475 28.46 69.73 -2.47
CA LEU A 475 29.72 70.43 -2.20
C LEU A 475 30.84 69.95 -3.14
N ALA A 476 30.92 68.64 -3.36
CA ALA A 476 31.89 68.04 -4.26
C ALA A 476 31.35 66.71 -4.80
N LYS A 477 31.82 66.30 -5.97
CA LYS A 477 31.59 64.97 -6.54
C LYS A 477 32.82 64.50 -7.30
N ASN A 478 33.09 63.21 -7.29
CA ASN A 478 34.12 62.61 -8.12
C ASN A 478 33.83 61.13 -8.37
N ASP A 479 34.04 60.66 -9.59
CA ASP A 479 34.02 59.26 -10.00
C ASP A 479 35.41 58.62 -9.90
N ASP A 480 36.47 59.36 -10.25
CA ASP A 480 37.81 58.77 -10.48
C ASP A 480 38.90 59.29 -9.54
N PHE A 481 39.63 58.42 -8.84
CA PHE A 481 40.85 58.78 -8.10
C PHE A 481 41.96 59.34 -9.00
N THR A 482 42.11 58.73 -10.16
CA THR A 482 42.92 59.19 -11.30
C THR A 482 42.13 58.87 -12.57
N PRO A 483 42.26 59.64 -13.67
CA PRO A 483 41.43 59.44 -14.86
C PRO A 483 41.37 57.97 -15.30
N GLY A 484 40.15 57.40 -15.30
CA GLY A 484 39.86 56.01 -15.64
C GLY A 484 40.04 54.98 -14.52
N ALA A 485 40.25 55.41 -13.27
CA ALA A 485 40.30 54.50 -12.12
C ALA A 485 38.89 54.32 -11.53
N PRO A 486 38.43 53.07 -11.31
CA PRO A 486 37.04 52.78 -10.92
C PRO A 486 36.66 53.21 -9.50
N TRP A 487 37.61 53.71 -8.71
CA TRP A 487 37.40 54.12 -7.33
C TRP A 487 37.48 55.64 -7.19
N SER A 488 36.52 56.24 -6.49
CA SER A 488 36.35 57.68 -6.34
C SER A 488 37.19 58.29 -5.24
N GLN A 489 37.54 59.57 -5.37
CA GLN A 489 38.22 60.32 -4.32
C GLN A 489 37.82 61.80 -4.27
N ILE A 490 37.54 62.34 -3.09
CA ILE A 490 37.38 63.77 -2.84
C ILE A 490 38.42 64.21 -1.80
N ILE A 491 39.16 65.27 -2.10
CA ILE A 491 39.97 66.00 -1.11
C ILE A 491 39.28 67.34 -0.88
N TRP A 492 38.79 67.57 0.33
CA TRP A 492 37.92 68.70 0.63
C TRP A 492 38.28 69.38 1.95
N ASN A 493 38.25 70.71 1.96
CA ASN A 493 38.48 71.52 3.16
C ASN A 493 37.14 71.90 3.78
N ALA A 494 36.94 71.56 5.05
CA ALA A 494 35.71 71.83 5.77
C ALA A 494 35.58 73.33 6.10
N PRO A 495 34.59 74.05 5.55
CA PRO A 495 34.44 75.48 5.79
C PRO A 495 33.92 75.76 7.21
N GLU A 496 33.10 74.86 7.76
CA GLU A 496 32.47 74.99 9.08
C GLU A 496 32.48 73.63 9.79
N SER A 497 32.38 73.66 11.12
CA SER A 497 32.24 72.44 11.92
C SER A 497 30.78 71.99 11.89
N GLY A 498 30.52 70.78 11.45
CA GLY A 498 29.15 70.30 11.26
C GLY A 498 29.06 68.89 10.72
N ASP A 499 27.84 68.42 10.53
CA ASP A 499 27.56 67.11 9.94
C ASP A 499 27.53 67.25 8.41
N TYR A 500 28.27 66.37 7.74
CA TYR A 500 28.37 66.29 6.28
C TYR A 500 28.03 64.88 5.82
N TYR A 501 27.37 64.80 4.67
CA TYR A 501 26.82 63.55 4.13
C TYR A 501 27.60 63.13 2.90
N LEU A 502 27.95 61.85 2.87
CA LEU A 502 28.52 61.15 1.75
C LEU A 502 27.44 60.28 1.14
N MET A 503 27.38 60.27 -0.18
CA MET A 503 26.60 59.28 -0.92
C MET A 503 27.55 58.63 -1.92
N VAL A 504 27.65 57.32 -1.87
CA VAL A 504 28.33 56.52 -2.88
C VAL A 504 27.27 55.76 -3.67
N THR A 505 27.43 55.71 -4.98
CA THR A 505 26.59 54.92 -5.88
C THR A 505 27.45 54.37 -7.00
N SER A 506 26.88 53.57 -7.90
CA SER A 506 27.57 53.15 -9.12
C SER A 506 27.59 54.25 -10.18
N TYR A 507 28.75 54.48 -10.80
CA TYR A 507 28.88 55.34 -11.96
C TYR A 507 28.13 54.81 -13.19
N LEU A 508 28.27 53.51 -13.46
CA LEU A 508 27.65 52.83 -14.62
C LEU A 508 26.23 52.35 -14.36
N SER A 509 25.65 52.64 -13.18
CA SER A 509 24.38 52.06 -12.73
C SER A 509 24.41 50.52 -12.74
N ASN A 510 25.57 49.92 -12.46
CA ASN A 510 25.70 48.49 -12.19
C ASN A 510 25.51 48.22 -10.69
N ALA A 511 25.31 46.95 -10.34
CA ALA A 511 25.13 46.50 -8.97
C ALA A 511 25.87 45.17 -8.74
N GLY A 512 26.00 44.75 -7.48
CA GLY A 512 26.61 43.48 -7.10
C GLY A 512 28.13 43.55 -6.94
N PHE A 513 28.68 44.73 -6.61
CA PHE A 513 30.09 44.89 -6.25
C PHE A 513 30.23 45.52 -4.87
N GLY A 514 31.28 45.17 -4.14
CA GLY A 514 31.66 45.79 -2.87
C GLY A 514 32.74 46.85 -3.02
N TYR A 515 32.82 47.75 -2.04
CA TYR A 515 33.89 48.73 -1.88
C TYR A 515 34.07 49.08 -0.39
N ASP A 516 35.19 49.67 -0.03
CA ASP A 516 35.42 50.24 1.30
C ASP A 516 35.36 51.76 1.26
N LEU A 517 34.59 52.36 2.17
CA LEU A 517 34.61 53.81 2.39
C LEU A 517 35.72 54.20 3.38
N GLU A 518 36.53 55.19 3.00
CA GLU A 518 37.53 55.81 3.87
C GLU A 518 37.29 57.31 4.02
N ILE A 519 37.44 57.83 5.24
CA ILE A 519 37.34 59.26 5.60
C ILE A 519 38.51 59.62 6.51
N LEU A 520 39.55 60.27 6.00
CA LEU A 520 40.80 60.53 6.70
C LEU A 520 41.08 62.04 6.79
N PRO A 521 41.28 62.62 7.98
CA PRO A 521 41.81 63.98 8.10
C PRO A 521 43.27 64.00 7.61
N LEU A 522 43.60 64.97 6.75
CA LEU A 522 44.93 65.22 6.25
C LEU A 522 45.60 66.29 7.13
N ASP A 523 46.55 65.86 7.96
CA ASP A 523 47.39 66.79 8.70
C ASP A 523 48.36 67.50 7.74
N ARG A 524 48.32 68.84 7.70
CA ARG A 524 49.37 69.63 7.07
C ARG A 524 50.60 69.58 7.95
N THR A 525 51.51 68.63 7.70
CA THR A 525 52.88 68.74 8.19
C THR A 525 53.60 69.80 7.36
N TYR A 526 53.66 71.04 7.88
CA TYR A 526 54.58 72.03 7.35
C TYR A 526 56.01 71.58 7.67
N LEU A 527 56.78 71.16 6.65
CA LEU A 527 58.23 71.08 6.78
C LEU A 527 58.75 72.51 7.03
N PRO A 528 59.45 72.79 8.14
CA PRO A 528 59.99 74.13 8.36
C PRO A 528 61.06 74.44 7.32
N LEU A 529 60.85 75.51 6.55
CA LEU A 529 61.87 76.12 5.70
C LEU A 529 63.03 76.56 6.61
N THR A 530 64.15 75.85 6.53
CA THR A 530 65.39 76.26 7.19
C THR A 530 65.97 77.43 6.39
N VAL A 531 65.73 78.66 6.85
CA VAL A 531 66.49 79.82 6.37
C VAL A 531 67.91 79.69 6.91
N ILE A 532 68.90 79.43 6.03
CA ILE A 532 70.32 79.51 6.40
C ILE A 532 70.67 81.00 6.53
N PRO A 533 71.06 81.52 7.71
CA PRO A 533 71.51 82.89 7.83
C PRO A 533 72.97 82.98 7.36
N GLY A 534 73.19 83.75 6.30
CA GLY A 534 74.51 84.23 5.88
C GLY A 534 75.08 83.48 4.69
N GLN A 535 74.95 84.06 3.50
CA GLN A 535 76.07 84.53 2.67
C GLN A 535 75.60 85.78 1.92
N SER A 536 76.49 86.77 1.90
CA SER A 536 76.37 88.14 1.39
C SER A 536 76.01 88.27 -0.08
#